data_AF-A0A959M6Q7-F1
#
_entry.id   AF-A0A959M6Q7-F1
#
_cell.length_a   1.000
_cell.length_b   1.000
_cell.length_c   1.000
_cell.angle_alpha   90.00
_cell.angle_beta   90.00
_cell.angle_gamma   90.00
#
_symmetry.space_group_name_H-M   'P 1'
#
loop_
_entity.id
_entity.type
_entity.pdbx_description
1 polymer ?
#
loop_
_entity_poly.entity_id
_entity_poly.type
_entity_poly.pdbx_seq_one_letter_code
_entity_poly.pdbx_strand_id
1 'polypeptide(L)' 'MIYHVLKKADWENALQQGVYKPASLSTEGFIHASKATQVAGVLQRYFKNEKDLLLLHINEHALL' A
#
# COMPACT_ATOMS: atom_id res chain seq x y z
N MET A 1 13.16 -2.58 4.78
CA MET A 1 12.06 -1.70 4.31
C MET A 1 11.18 -2.48 3.36
N ILE A 2 9.87 -2.39 3.54
CA ILE A 2 8.87 -2.87 2.59
C ILE A 2 8.03 -1.71 2.05
N TYR A 3 7.41 -1.92 0.90
CA TYR A 3 6.74 -0.86 0.14
C TYR A 3 5.29 -1.23 -0.13
N HIS A 4 4.38 -0.27 0.02
CA HIS A 4 2.97 -0.46 -0.29
C HIS A 4 2.47 0.65 -1.20
N VAL A 5 1.87 0.28 -2.34
CA VAL A 5 1.23 1.21 -3.26
C VAL A 5 -0.25 1.30 -2.91
N LEU A 6 -0.76 2.51 -2.77
CA LEU A 6 -2.15 2.80 -2.47
C LEU A 6 -2.61 4.10 -3.16
N LYS A 7 -3.91 4.32 -3.25
CA LYS A 7 -4.46 5.59 -3.72
C LYS A 7 -4.34 6.63 -2.61
N LYS A 8 -4.08 7.89 -3.00
CA LYS A 8 -4.00 9.02 -2.08
C LYS A 8 -5.28 9.17 -1.23
N ALA A 9 -6.45 8.96 -1.84
CA ALA A 9 -7.73 9.00 -1.13
C ALA A 9 -7.82 7.94 0.00
N ASP A 10 -7.30 6.73 -0.22
CA ASP A 10 -7.27 5.67 0.80
C ASP A 10 -6.37 6.07 1.97
N TRP A 11 -5.25 6.74 1.68
CA TRP A 11 -4.34 7.26 2.70
C TRP A 11 -4.97 8.41 3.49
N GLU A 12 -5.62 9.36 2.82
CA GLU A 12 -6.32 10.47 3.47
C GLU A 12 -7.42 9.97 4.41
N ASN A 13 -8.19 8.96 3.98
CA ASN A 13 -9.18 8.32 4.84
C ASN A 13 -8.50 7.63 6.04
N ALA A 14 -7.40 6.92 5.82
CA ALA A 14 -6.66 6.27 6.91
C ALA A 14 -6.16 7.26 7.97
N LEU A 15 -5.69 8.43 7.55
CA LEU A 15 -5.28 9.51 8.45
C LEU A 15 -6.46 10.03 9.28
N GLN A 16 -7.65 10.16 8.68
CA GLN A 16 -8.86 10.58 9.40
C GLN A 16 -9.36 9.52 10.38
N GLN A 17 -9.31 8.24 10.00
CA GLN A 17 -9.77 7.13 10.83
C GLN A 17 -8.74 6.68 11.87
N GLY A 18 -7.49 7.15 11.76
CA GLY A 18 -6.36 6.71 12.57
C GLY A 18 -5.91 5.26 12.32
N VAL A 19 -6.48 4.60 11.30
CA VAL A 19 -6.17 3.22 10.96
C VAL A 19 -6.29 2.99 9.46
N TYR A 20 -5.32 2.29 8.89
CA TYR A 20 -5.34 1.86 7.49
C TYR A 20 -5.85 0.43 7.38
N LYS A 21 -6.94 0.22 6.63
CA LYS A 21 -7.56 -1.10 6.40
C LYS A 21 -7.89 -1.26 4.92
N PRO A 22 -6.92 -1.62 4.05
CA PRO A 22 -7.20 -1.85 2.65
C PRO A 22 -8.09 -3.08 2.47
N ALA A 23 -8.80 -3.17 1.35
CA ALA A 23 -9.74 -4.26 1.08
C ALA A 23 -9.10 -5.65 1.23
N SER A 24 -7.86 -5.82 0.78
CA SER A 24 -7.10 -7.09 0.86
C SER A 24 -7.02 -7.64 2.29
N LEU A 25 -6.97 -6.77 3.31
CA LEU A 25 -6.94 -7.21 4.70
C LEU A 25 -8.22 -7.97 5.08
N SER A 26 -9.37 -7.52 4.56
CA SER A 26 -10.67 -8.17 4.82
C SER A 26 -10.93 -9.37 3.91
N THR A 27 -10.48 -9.32 2.65
CA THR A 27 -10.79 -10.36 1.65
C THR A 27 -9.77 -11.49 1.59
N GLU A 28 -8.50 -11.20 1.92
CA GLU A 28 -7.38 -12.15 1.83
C GLU A 28 -6.70 -12.38 3.18
N GLY A 29 -6.95 -11.52 4.17
CA GLY A 29 -6.37 -11.61 5.51
C GLY A 29 -5.01 -10.94 5.66
N PHE A 30 -4.51 -10.24 4.62
CA PHE A 30 -3.21 -9.56 4.68
C PHE A 30 -3.13 -8.32 3.76
N ILE A 31 -2.10 -7.49 3.97
CA ILE A 31 -1.79 -6.32 3.13
C ILE A 31 -0.63 -6.68 2.20
N HIS A 32 -0.79 -6.50 0.89
CA HIS A 32 0.30 -6.72 -0.06
C HIS A 32 1.39 -5.68 0.13
N ALA A 33 2.62 -6.15 0.37
CA ALA A 33 3.80 -5.30 0.34
C ALA A 33 4.80 -5.82 -0.72
N SER A 34 5.71 -4.94 -1.12
CA SER A 34 6.72 -5.17 -2.14
C SER A 34 8.11 -4.92 -1.56
N LYS A 35 9.13 -5.60 -2.09
CA LYS A 35 10.51 -5.10 -2.05
C LYS A 35 10.65 -3.94 -3.03
N ALA A 36 11.67 -3.09 -2.84
CA ALA A 36 11.95 -1.97 -3.75
C ALA A 36 12.03 -2.40 -5.22
N THR A 37 12.69 -3.52 -5.50
CA THR A 37 12.85 -4.07 -6.87
C THR A 37 11.55 -4.55 -7.51
N GLN A 38 10.48 -4.76 -6.73
CA GLN A 38 9.19 -5.24 -7.23
C GLN A 38 8.22 -4.10 -7.54
N VAL A 39 8.46 -2.88 -7.03
CA VAL A 39 7.51 -1.75 -7.11
C VAL A 39 7.17 -1.41 -8.57
N ALA A 40 8.18 -1.34 -9.46
CA ALA A 40 7.95 -1.03 -10.87
C ALA A 40 7.01 -2.04 -11.55
N GLY A 41 7.21 -3.34 -11.30
CA GLY A 41 6.35 -4.41 -11.84
C GLY A 41 4.94 -4.38 -11.25
N VAL A 42 4.80 -4.04 -9.95
CA VAL A 42 3.49 -3.87 -9.29
C VAL A 42 2.72 -2.69 -9.89
N LEU A 43 3.38 -1.55 -10.09
CA LEU A 43 2.78 -0.38 -10.73
C LEU A 43 2.29 -0.71 -12.13
N GLN A 44 3.13 -1.38 -12.93
CA GLN A 44 2.78 -1.77 -14.30
C GLN A 44 1.62 -2.79 -14.34
N ARG A 45 1.60 -3.77 -13.44
CA ARG A 45 0.62 -4.87 -13.49
C ARG A 45 -0.74 -4.47 -12.92
N TYR A 46 -0.76 -3.74 -11.81
CA TYR A 46 -1.98 -3.52 -11.02
C TYR A 46 -2.47 -2.07 -11.03
N PHE A 47 -1.59 -1.09 -11.30
CA PHE A 47 -1.90 0.33 -11.16
C PHE A 47 -1.69 1.14 -12.45
N LYS A 48 -1.53 0.49 -13.62
CA LYS A 48 -1.17 1.15 -14.89
C LYS A 48 -2.05 2.34 -15.31
N ASN A 49 -3.32 2.34 -14.91
CA ASN A 49 -4.30 3.37 -15.27
C ASN A 49 -4.75 4.19 -14.06
N GLU A 50 -4.16 3.95 -12.91
CA GLU A 50 -4.49 4.64 -11.67
C GLU A 50 -3.64 5.91 -11.55
N LYS A 51 -4.27 6.97 -11.06
CA LYS A 51 -3.63 8.27 -10.78
C LYS A 51 -3.62 8.50 -9.28
N ASP A 52 -2.87 9.53 -8.86
CA ASP A 52 -2.82 9.97 -7.47
C ASP A 52 -2.45 8.82 -6.52
N LEU A 53 -1.41 8.08 -6.89
CA LEU A 53 -0.87 6.98 -6.09
C LEU A 53 0.20 7.51 -5.13
N LEU A 54 0.26 6.89 -3.95
CA LEU A 54 1.34 7.06 -3.01
C LEU A 54 2.14 5.76 -2.90
N LEU A 55 3.41 5.89 -2.53
CA LEU A 55 4.28 4.78 -2.18
C LEU A 55 4.66 4.92 -0.71
N LEU A 56 4.08 4.08 0.14
CA LEU A 56 4.47 4.04 1.55
C LEU A 56 5.76 3.27 1.71
N HIS A 57 6.70 3.84 2.44
CA HIS A 57 7.90 3.16 2.92
C HIS A 57 7.65 2.73 4.34
N ILE A 58 7.60 1.42 4.57
CA ILE A 58 7.26 0.84 5.85
C ILE A 58 8.53 0.23 6.43
N ASN A 59 8.85 0.64 7.66
CA ASN A 59 9.85 -0.04 8.46
C ASN A 59 9.24 -1.29 9.08
N GLU A 60 9.57 -2.45 8.54
CA GLU A 60 9.08 -3.74 9.03
C GLU A 60 9.51 -4.05 10.47
N HIS A 61 10.59 -3.43 10.96
CA HIS A 61 11.00 -3.56 12.36
C HIS A 61 10.05 -2.86 13.34
N ALA A 62 9.17 -1.96 12.85
CA ALA A 62 8.14 -1.30 13.65
C ALA A 62 6.79 -2.04 13.64
N LEU A 63 6.71 -3.23 13.03
CA LEU A 63 5.50 -4.05 12.97
C LEU A 63 5.39 -5.07 14.12
N LEU A 64 6.25 -4.93 15.14
CA LEU A 64 6.35 -5.80 16.32
C LEU A 64 5.78 -5.11 17.56
#